data_AF-A0A8X8WAC2-F1
#
_entry.id   AF-A0A8X8WAC2-F1
#
_cell.length_a   1.000
_cell.length_b   1.000
_cell.length_c   1.000
_cell.angle_alpha   90.00
_cell.angle_beta   90.00
_cell.angle_gamma   90.00
#
_symmetry.space_group_name_H-M   'P 1'
#
loop_
_entity.id
_entity.type
_entity.pdbx_description
1 polymer ?
#
loop_
_entity_poly.entity_id
_entity_poly.type
_entity_poly.pdbx_seq_one_letter_code
_entity_poly.pdbx_strand_id
1 'polypeptide(L)'
;MPLFDISIPEDYRIKWRDRYECYCEEMKNALQCGDEAKSDAADDVIKKYKQLLYDAPDMEESRKDTEVLYEESLAVYHVTYDMAASSGKVEKCGFAWRVAGSALCSLYAWKSVAPKEKPLMLLPPVLRDLLN
;
A
#
# COMPACT_ATOMS: atom_id res chain seq x y z
N MET A 1 -3.98 -11.46 -8.89
CA MET A 1 -3.51 -10.52 -7.85
C MET A 1 -2.08 -10.90 -7.50
N PRO A 2 -1.12 -9.97 -7.40
CA PRO A 2 0.26 -10.32 -7.11
C PRO A 2 0.40 -10.91 -5.69
N LEU A 3 1.21 -11.95 -5.56
CA LEU A 3 1.63 -12.50 -4.27
C LEU A 3 2.95 -11.84 -3.90
N PHE A 4 2.93 -11.01 -2.85
CA PHE A 4 4.16 -10.45 -2.29
C PHE A 4 4.68 -11.42 -1.24
N ASP A 5 5.69 -12.22 -1.59
CA ASP A 5 6.41 -13.10 -0.66
C ASP A 5 7.78 -12.49 -0.37
N ILE A 6 7.77 -11.33 0.30
CA ILE A 6 8.97 -10.53 0.58
C ILE A 6 9.04 -10.36 2.10
N SER A 7 10.18 -10.65 2.71
CA SER A 7 10.33 -10.38 4.14
C SER A 7 10.32 -8.88 4.40
N ILE A 8 9.59 -8.46 5.42
CA ILE A 8 9.51 -7.08 5.87
C ILE A 8 10.23 -6.92 7.22
N PRO A 9 10.78 -5.72 7.52
CA PRO A 9 11.26 -5.40 8.86
C PRO A 9 10.15 -5.61 9.92
N GLU A 10 10.49 -6.26 11.02
CA GLU A 10 9.50 -6.64 12.05
C GLU A 10 8.88 -5.42 12.73
N ASP A 11 9.63 -4.33 12.89
CA ASP A 11 9.12 -3.08 13.46
C ASP A 11 7.94 -2.52 12.67
N TYR A 12 8.00 -2.59 11.33
CA TYR A 12 6.87 -2.18 10.49
C TYR A 12 5.70 -3.14 10.59
N ARG A 13 5.96 -4.45 10.71
CA ARG A 13 4.91 -5.46 10.91
C ARG A 13 4.15 -5.22 12.22
N ILE A 14 4.85 -5.01 13.33
CA ILE A 14 4.25 -4.74 14.64
C ILE A 14 3.45 -3.44 14.58
N LYS A 15 4.06 -2.36 14.09
CA LYS A 15 3.39 -1.05 13.95
C LYS A 15 2.09 -1.15 13.16
N TRP A 16 2.09 -1.88 12.04
CA TRP A 16 0.91 -2.00 11.19
C TRP A 16 -0.12 -3.00 11.70
N ARG A 17 0.28 -3.96 12.54
CA ARG A 17 -0.64 -4.83 13.27
C ARG A 17 -1.48 -4.02 14.25
N ASP A 18 -0.83 -3.21 15.10
CA ASP A 18 -1.54 -2.36 16.08
C ASP A 18 -2.49 -1.39 15.38
N ARG A 19 -2.02 -0.76 14.29
CA ARG A 19 -2.86 0.12 13.45
C ARG A 19 -4.03 -0.63 12.83
N TYR A 20 -3.85 -1.88 12.38
CA TYR A 20 -4.91 -2.67 11.79
C TYR A 20 -6.00 -3.04 12.81
N GLU A 21 -5.61 -3.30 14.06
CA GLU A 21 -6.56 -3.55 15.15
C GLU A 21 -7.39 -2.30 15.45
N CYS A 22 -6.75 -1.14 15.59
CA CYS A 22 -7.45 0.15 15.70
C CYS A 22 -8.37 0.42 14.51
N TYR A 23 -7.93 0.10 13.29
CA TYR A 23 -8.74 0.23 12.08
C TYR A 23 -10.00 -0.60 12.16
N CYS A 24 -9.91 -1.85 12.62
CA CYS A 24 -11.07 -2.73 12.73
C CYS A 24 -12.13 -2.16 13.67
N GLU A 25 -11.72 -1.59 14.80
CA GLU A 25 -12.62 -0.95 15.77
C GLU A 25 -13.25 0.33 15.20
N GLU A 26 -12.44 1.22 14.63
CA GLU A 26 -12.89 2.47 14.04
C GLU A 26 -13.85 2.24 12.87
N MET A 27 -13.52 1.30 11.98
CA MET A 27 -14.36 0.94 10.84
C MET A 27 -15.67 0.30 11.32
N LYS A 28 -15.64 -0.56 12.34
CA LYS A 28 -16.86 -1.12 12.93
C LYS A 28 -17.77 -0.02 13.48
N ASN A 29 -17.22 0.96 14.17
CA ASN A 29 -17.98 2.10 14.69
C ASN A 29 -18.56 2.96 13.57
N ALA A 30 -17.76 3.25 12.53
CA ALA A 30 -18.22 4.02 11.36
C ALA A 30 -19.41 3.36 10.64
N LEU A 31 -19.37 2.03 10.50
CA LEU A 31 -20.45 1.26 9.88
C LEU A 31 -21.72 1.15 10.75
N GLN A 32 -21.64 1.53 12.03
CA GLN A 32 -22.78 1.58 12.95
C GLN A 32 -23.48 2.96 12.97
N CYS A 33 -22.96 3.98 12.29
CA CYS A 33 -23.65 5.27 12.09
C CYS A 33 -24.97 5.10 11.29
N GLY A 34 -25.85 6.09 11.25
CA GLY A 34 -27.08 6.03 10.43
C GLY A 34 -26.78 5.92 8.92
N ASP A 35 -27.70 5.34 8.14
CA ASP A 35 -27.45 4.93 6.74
C ASP A 35 -26.88 6.01 5.82
N GLU A 36 -27.30 7.28 5.95
CA GLU A 36 -26.76 8.39 5.14
C GLU A 36 -25.30 8.75 5.48
N ALA A 37 -24.87 8.60 6.73
CA ALA A 37 -23.55 9.04 7.20
C ALA A 37 -22.49 7.91 7.25
N LYS A 38 -22.90 6.64 7.03
CA LYS A 38 -21.99 5.48 7.09
C LYS A 38 -20.86 5.56 6.06
N SER A 39 -21.18 5.99 4.83
CA SER A 39 -20.19 6.06 3.74
C SER A 39 -19.09 7.06 4.07
N ASP A 40 -19.49 8.29 4.43
CA ASP A 40 -18.55 9.36 4.76
C ASP A 40 -17.66 8.98 5.97
N ALA A 41 -18.27 8.41 7.02
CA ALA A 41 -17.52 7.95 8.19
C ALA A 41 -16.52 6.84 7.85
N ALA A 42 -16.90 5.87 7.02
CA ALA A 42 -16.01 4.79 6.59
C ALA A 42 -14.86 5.33 5.72
N ASP A 43 -15.16 6.26 4.82
CA ASP A 43 -14.15 6.91 3.96
C ASP A 43 -13.16 7.72 4.79
N ASP A 44 -13.61 8.41 5.83
CA ASP A 44 -12.73 9.16 6.73
C ASP A 44 -11.80 8.25 7.53
N VAL A 45 -12.26 7.07 7.93
CA VAL A 45 -11.38 6.04 8.50
C VAL A 45 -10.31 5.64 7.48
N ILE A 46 -10.66 5.35 6.23
CA ILE A 46 -9.66 4.99 5.20
C ILE A 46 -8.66 6.13 4.95
N LYS A 47 -9.13 7.38 4.84
CA LYS A 47 -8.27 8.57 4.67
C LYS A 47 -7.28 8.71 5.81
N LYS A 48 -7.70 8.48 7.06
CA LYS A 48 -6.80 8.49 8.23
C LYS A 48 -5.66 7.48 8.06
N TYR A 49 -5.96 6.24 7.66
CA TYR A 49 -4.91 5.22 7.50
C TYR A 49 -4.03 5.45 6.27
N LYS A 50 -4.54 6.06 5.20
CA LYS A 50 -3.71 6.59 4.10
C LYS A 50 -2.73 7.65 4.59
N GLN A 51 -3.24 8.64 5.34
CA GLN A 51 -2.41 9.70 5.93
C GLN A 51 -1.31 9.13 6.83
N LEU A 52 -1.59 8.08 7.60
CA LEU A 52 -0.60 7.38 8.44
C LEU A 52 0.44 6.57 7.66
N LEU A 53 0.11 6.13 6.44
CA LEU A 53 1.03 5.39 5.56
C LEU A 53 1.93 6.34 4.78
N TYR A 54 1.32 7.32 4.11
CA TYR A 54 1.99 8.20 3.15
C TYR A 54 2.56 9.46 3.80
N ASP A 55 2.21 9.75 5.06
CA ASP A 55 2.40 11.07 5.68
C ASP A 55 1.80 12.20 4.81
N ALA A 56 0.80 11.85 4.00
CA ALA A 56 0.10 12.68 3.02
C ALA A 56 -1.27 12.06 2.68
N PRO A 57 -2.20 12.78 2.03
CA PRO A 57 -3.52 12.25 1.67
C PRO A 57 -3.45 10.99 0.79
N ASP A 58 -2.51 10.98 -0.16
CA ASP A 58 -2.28 9.89 -1.12
C ASP A 58 -0.78 9.74 -1.44
N MET A 59 -0.45 8.70 -2.21
CA MET A 59 0.94 8.32 -2.53
C MET A 59 1.70 9.42 -3.27
N GLU A 60 1.05 10.06 -4.24
CA GLU A 60 1.62 11.05 -5.15
C GLU A 60 2.11 12.30 -4.42
N GLU A 61 1.52 12.59 -3.26
CA GLU A 61 1.86 13.72 -2.39
C GLU A 61 2.86 13.33 -1.28
N SER A 62 3.17 12.03 -1.16
CA SER A 62 4.08 11.53 -0.14
C SER A 62 5.51 12.03 -0.38
N ARG A 63 6.14 12.48 0.70
CA ARG A 63 7.57 12.82 0.72
C ARG A 63 8.43 11.75 1.38
N LYS A 64 7.85 10.59 1.68
CA LYS A 64 8.58 9.48 2.28
C LYS A 64 9.62 8.97 1.30
N ASP A 65 10.71 8.46 1.86
CA ASP A 65 11.64 7.68 1.07
C ASP A 65 10.90 6.49 0.42
N THR A 66 11.23 6.21 -0.84
CA THR A 66 10.52 5.23 -1.65
C THR A 66 10.68 3.81 -1.11
N GLU A 67 11.86 3.47 -0.60
CA GLU A 67 12.11 2.15 0.00
C GLU A 67 11.28 1.99 1.28
N VAL A 68 11.33 2.98 2.17
CA VAL A 68 10.53 3.01 3.41
C VAL A 68 9.03 2.90 3.10
N LEU A 69 8.55 3.63 2.10
CA LEU A 69 7.14 3.60 1.71
C LEU A 69 6.72 2.20 1.23
N TYR A 70 7.55 1.53 0.44
CA TYR A 70 7.26 0.18 -0.03
C TYR A 70 7.34 -0.86 1.07
N GLU A 71 8.31 -0.77 1.99
CA GLU A 71 8.40 -1.66 3.15
C GLU A 71 7.17 -1.53 4.06
N GLU A 72 6.72 -0.31 4.34
CA GLU A 72 5.49 -0.09 5.10
C GLU A 72 4.24 -0.57 4.36
N SER A 73 4.17 -0.38 3.04
CA SER A 73 3.06 -0.86 2.22
C SER A 73 3.00 -2.39 2.19
N LEU A 74 4.15 -3.06 2.14
CA LEU A 74 4.25 -4.51 2.30
C LEU A 74 3.82 -4.94 3.71
N ALA A 75 4.18 -4.19 4.75
CA ALA A 75 3.72 -4.47 6.11
C ALA A 75 2.19 -4.43 6.23
N VAL A 76 1.55 -3.42 5.63
CA VAL A 76 0.08 -3.36 5.52
C VAL A 76 -0.47 -4.61 4.82
N TYR A 77 0.11 -4.99 3.68
CA TYR A 77 -0.31 -6.18 2.93
C TYR A 77 -0.20 -7.44 3.78
N HIS A 78 0.97 -7.74 4.34
CA HIS A 78 1.21 -8.97 5.10
C HIS A 78 0.32 -9.07 6.33
N VAL A 79 0.25 -8.01 7.14
CA VAL A 79 -0.64 -7.99 8.33
C VAL A 79 -2.07 -8.28 7.94
N THR A 80 -2.58 -7.64 6.88
CA THR A 80 -3.97 -7.82 6.47
C THR A 80 -4.24 -9.24 5.98
N TYR A 81 -3.30 -9.84 5.23
CA TYR A 81 -3.45 -11.20 4.71
C TYR A 81 -3.31 -12.25 5.81
N ASP A 82 -2.38 -12.07 6.75
CA ASP A 82 -2.25 -12.93 7.93
C ASP A 82 -3.55 -12.92 8.76
N MET A 83 -4.15 -11.75 8.94
CA MET A 83 -5.42 -11.59 9.65
C MET A 83 -6.62 -12.16 8.87
N ALA A 84 -6.64 -12.01 7.55
CA ALA A 84 -7.66 -12.61 6.69
C ALA A 84 -7.58 -14.13 6.71
N ALA A 85 -6.37 -14.69 6.57
CA ALA A 85 -6.12 -16.13 6.61
C ALA A 85 -6.48 -16.75 7.96
N SER A 86 -6.03 -16.14 9.07
CA SER A 86 -6.31 -16.64 10.43
C SER A 86 -7.79 -16.60 10.80
N SER A 87 -8.58 -15.70 10.20
CA SER A 87 -10.02 -15.59 10.46
C SER A 87 -10.92 -16.15 9.35
N GLY A 88 -10.34 -16.65 8.25
CA GLY A 88 -11.08 -17.17 7.09
C GLY A 88 -11.92 -16.12 6.34
N LYS A 89 -11.57 -14.83 6.44
CA LYS A 89 -12.36 -13.69 5.97
C LYS A 89 -11.62 -12.87 4.93
N VAL A 90 -11.84 -13.18 3.66
CA VAL A 90 -11.16 -12.52 2.52
C VAL A 90 -11.51 -11.04 2.41
N GLU A 91 -12.69 -10.62 2.88
CA GLU A 91 -13.11 -9.22 2.90
C GLU A 91 -12.15 -8.31 3.67
N LYS A 92 -11.41 -8.87 4.63
CA LYS A 92 -10.38 -8.15 5.39
C LYS A 92 -9.24 -7.65 4.52
N CYS A 93 -8.91 -8.36 3.43
CA CYS A 93 -7.88 -7.97 2.47
C CYS A 93 -8.16 -6.61 1.80
N GLY A 94 -9.40 -6.13 1.84
CA GLY A 94 -9.77 -4.83 1.27
C GLY A 94 -9.02 -3.66 1.91
N PHE A 95 -8.63 -3.76 3.19
CA PHE A 95 -7.87 -2.70 3.86
C PHE A 95 -6.55 -2.40 3.14
N ALA A 96 -5.78 -3.45 2.83
CA ALA A 96 -4.48 -3.29 2.17
C ALA A 96 -4.60 -2.58 0.82
N TRP A 97 -5.62 -2.92 0.03
CA TRP A 97 -5.80 -2.32 -1.28
C TRP A 97 -6.36 -0.89 -1.23
N ARG A 98 -7.19 -0.57 -0.22
CA ARG A 98 -7.71 0.79 -0.04
C ARG A 98 -6.64 1.76 0.48
N VAL A 99 -5.75 1.28 1.34
CA VAL A 99 -4.72 2.12 1.97
C VAL A 99 -3.43 2.13 1.18
N ALA A 100 -2.87 0.96 0.87
CA ALA A 100 -1.55 0.80 0.26
C ALA A 100 -1.58 0.45 -1.24
N GLY A 101 -2.76 0.41 -1.87
CA GLY A 101 -2.93 -0.12 -3.22
C GLY A 101 -2.03 0.54 -4.26
N SER A 102 -1.94 1.88 -4.28
CA SER A 102 -1.09 2.61 -5.22
C SER A 102 0.39 2.24 -5.06
N ALA A 103 0.88 2.21 -3.82
CA ALA A 103 2.27 1.86 -3.53
C ALA A 103 2.58 0.39 -3.85
N LEU A 104 1.65 -0.53 -3.56
CA LEU A 104 1.81 -1.95 -3.91
C LEU A 104 1.81 -2.16 -5.43
N CYS A 105 0.95 -1.47 -6.17
CA CYS A 105 0.93 -1.51 -7.63
C CYS A 105 2.24 -0.93 -8.21
N SER A 106 2.70 0.20 -7.69
CA SER A 106 3.95 0.84 -8.08
C SER A 106 5.16 -0.07 -7.82
N LEU A 107 5.22 -0.69 -6.64
CA LEU A 107 6.25 -1.68 -6.29
C LEU A 107 6.23 -2.88 -7.25
N TYR A 108 5.04 -3.43 -7.53
CA TYR A 108 4.90 -4.56 -8.45
C TYR A 108 5.38 -4.19 -9.85
N ALA A 109 5.04 -3.00 -10.34
CA ALA A 109 5.50 -2.50 -11.63
C ALA A 109 7.02 -2.36 -11.65
N TRP A 110 7.62 -1.73 -10.64
CA TRP A 110 9.08 -1.60 -10.51
C TRP A 110 9.76 -2.99 -10.51
N LYS A 111 9.27 -3.93 -9.70
CA LYS A 111 9.79 -5.30 -9.65
C LYS A 111 9.55 -6.10 -10.94
N SER A 112 8.59 -5.72 -11.77
CA SER A 112 8.33 -6.38 -13.06
C SER A 112 9.20 -5.83 -14.19
N VAL A 113 9.65 -4.58 -14.07
CA VAL A 113 10.57 -3.92 -15.02
C VAL A 113 12.03 -4.23 -14.69
N ALA A 114 12.41 -4.28 -13.40
CA ALA A 114 13.79 -4.53 -12.98
C ALA A 114 14.44 -5.85 -13.50
N PRO A 115 13.71 -6.96 -13.70
CA PRO A 115 14.26 -8.18 -14.31
C PRO A 115 14.29 -8.13 -15.84
N LYS A 116 13.54 -7.22 -16.49
CA LYS A 116 13.35 -7.21 -17.95
C LYS A 116 14.14 -6.13 -18.69
N GLU A 117 14.63 -5.11 -18.00
CA GLU A 117 15.46 -4.08 -18.62
C GLU A 117 16.64 -3.70 -17.71
N LYS A 118 17.87 -4.01 -18.18
CA LYS A 118 19.02 -3.20 -17.79
C LYS A 118 18.70 -1.78 -18.28
N PRO A 119 18.72 -0.74 -17.43
CA PRO A 119 18.64 0.61 -17.94
C PRO A 119 19.85 0.80 -18.85
N LEU A 120 19.62 0.87 -20.15
CA LEU A 120 20.65 1.31 -21.07
C LEU A 120 20.89 2.79 -20.75
N MET A 121 22.01 3.08 -20.09
CA MET A 121 22.54 4.44 -20.05
C MET A 121 22.96 4.82 -21.47
N LEU A 122 21.99 5.22 -22.29
CA LEU A 122 22.26 5.79 -23.60
C LEU A 122 22.60 7.26 -23.40
N LEU A 123 23.85 7.60 -23.63
CA LEU A 123 24.27 8.99 -23.67
C LEU A 123 23.58 9.69 -24.86
N PRO A 124 23.14 10.95 -24.70
CA PRO A 124 22.40 11.71 -25.71
C PRO A 124 22.96 11.71 -27.15
N PRO A 125 24.29 11.60 -27.40
CA PRO A 125 24.80 11.52 -28.77
C PRO A 125 24.32 10.29 -29.54
N VAL A 126 24.17 9.14 -28.89
CA VAL A 126 23.85 7.86 -29.54
C VAL A 126 22.41 7.82 -30.05
N LEU A 127 21.49 8.56 -29.41
CA LEU A 127 20.10 8.69 -29.84
C LEU A 127 19.97 9.43 -31.19
N ARG A 128 20.88 10.34 -31.52
CA ARG A 128 20.85 11.08 -32.80
C ARG A 128 21.26 10.22 -33.99
N ASP A 129 22.13 9.25 -33.78
CA ASP A 129 22.63 8.38 -34.86
C ASP A 129 21.63 7.27 -35.25
N LEU A 130 20.64 6.98 -34.40
CA LEU A 130 19.59 5.97 -34.67
C LEU A 130 18.32 6.55 -35.31
N LEU A 131 18.18 7.88 -35.33
CA LEU A 131 17.01 8.59 -35.84
C LEU A 131 17.24 9.24 -37.22
N ASN A 132 18.39 8.96 -37.85
CA ASN A 132 18.75 9.39 -39.20
C ASN A 132 18.84 8.19 -40.15
#